data_AF-A0A9D7D4L1-F1
#
_entry.id   AF-A0A9D7D4L1-F1
#
_cell.length_a   1.000
_cell.length_b   1.000
_cell.length_c   1.000
_cell.angle_alpha   90.00
_cell.angle_beta   90.00
_cell.angle_gamma   90.00
#
_symmetry.space_group_name_H-M   'P 1'
#
loop_
_entity.id
_entity.type
_entity.pdbx_description
1 polymer ?
#
loop_
_entity_poly.entity_id
_entity_poly.type
_entity_poly.pdbx_seq_one_letter_code
_entity_poly.pdbx_strand_id
1 'polypeptide(L)'
;MRRHFGSLAGLVQHFAVPVPTGAAAFAELDLDTLRDVAGGLGNEFDSSGYPTDEGGSYGDFGGDFGSGELNGELNVGGDTMSQSGGDMGAPDGFRYDIATGDPYDADAAIEAMLPPAEYDETPIEIDATDVEPRELSAEEQFAIQVDLLQHHQDLASPALLNQGQIGDCFVVSTLNTIAHTPEGMAYLNSLVTPQGDGAYHVTLFGADGQPTTVLVAMDPNGPYGSGASGDPTLAILERAIGTMHGPFDSMGAYDSIANGGRPYEAMNDLGLFAQPLEASAALGYTPDGVDVLVVGTRPDAPGLADFGLVGSHAYSVVGSLSDPSTGEMMLILQNPWGGEHPSPIPASQVDSLFGYASHGMLPSGAGTGGTSGG
;
A
#
# COMPACT_ATOMS: atom_id res chain seq x y z
N MET A 1 35.32 74.44 8.28
CA MET A 1 34.44 73.57 9.08
C MET A 1 34.29 72.27 8.31
N ARG A 2 35.13 71.26 8.60
CA ARG A 2 34.80 69.96 9.26
C ARG A 2 33.60 69.24 8.60
N ARG A 3 33.87 68.23 7.77
CA ARG A 3 33.75 66.74 8.02
C ARG A 3 32.30 66.26 7.76
N HIS A 4 31.95 65.11 7.20
CA HIS A 4 32.61 63.88 6.75
C HIS A 4 31.65 63.19 5.74
N PHE A 5 32.17 62.43 4.78
CA PHE A 5 31.39 61.46 3.99
C PHE A 5 30.98 60.27 4.89
N GLY A 6 29.70 59.92 4.83
CA GLY A 6 29.07 58.86 5.60
C GLY A 6 29.02 57.53 4.87
N SER A 7 29.20 56.49 5.69
CA SER A 7 29.07 55.05 5.49
C SER A 7 27.87 54.58 4.66
N LEU A 8 28.11 53.62 3.76
CA LEU A 8 27.12 52.70 3.19
C LEU A 8 26.82 51.60 4.21
N ALA A 9 25.60 51.58 4.74
CA ALA A 9 25.02 50.44 5.45
C ALA A 9 23.89 49.88 4.60
N GLY A 10 24.07 48.64 4.12
CA GLY A 10 23.06 47.88 3.39
C GLY A 10 22.01 47.35 4.35
N LEU A 11 20.75 47.65 4.04
CA LEU A 11 19.56 47.23 4.75
C LEU A 11 19.23 45.78 4.34
N VAL A 12 19.23 44.84 5.30
CA VAL A 12 18.64 43.51 5.13
C VAL A 12 17.13 43.66 5.39
N GLN A 13 16.31 43.54 4.35
CA GLN A 13 14.87 43.38 4.48
C GLN A 13 14.56 41.89 4.61
N HIS A 14 14.09 41.47 5.79
CA HIS A 14 13.41 40.20 5.97
C HIS A 14 12.05 40.27 5.26
N PHE A 15 11.86 39.45 4.23
CA PHE A 15 10.53 39.11 3.73
C PHE A 15 9.94 38.03 4.63
N ALA A 16 8.97 38.42 5.46
CA ALA A 16 8.02 37.47 6.01
C ALA A 16 7.09 37.04 4.86
N VAL A 17 7.15 35.77 4.48
CA VAL A 17 6.17 35.17 3.59
C VAL A 17 4.87 35.01 4.40
N PRO A 18 3.73 35.59 3.96
CA PRO A 18 2.47 35.34 4.63
C PRO A 18 2.05 33.88 4.40
N VAL A 19 1.82 33.15 5.48
CA VAL A 19 1.10 31.87 5.46
C VAL A 19 -0.33 32.18 5.02
N PRO A 20 -0.84 31.61 3.92
CA PRO A 20 -2.23 31.78 3.55
C PRO A 20 -3.08 30.99 4.54
N THR A 21 -3.87 31.70 5.36
CA THR A 21 -5.06 31.15 6.00
C THR A 21 -6.13 30.98 4.92
N GLY A 22 -5.94 29.97 4.06
CA GLY A 22 -6.94 29.49 3.14
C GLY A 22 -7.65 28.31 3.79
N ALA A 23 -8.92 28.50 4.16
CA ALA A 23 -9.82 27.37 4.33
C ALA A 23 -9.76 26.58 3.01
N ALA A 24 -9.30 25.32 3.10
CA ALA A 24 -9.34 24.41 1.97
C ALA A 24 -10.77 24.39 1.44
N ALA A 25 -10.93 24.77 0.19
CA ALA A 25 -12.14 24.47 -0.55
C ALA A 25 -12.14 22.94 -0.69
N PHE A 26 -12.86 22.26 0.20
CA PHE A 26 -13.25 20.88 -0.04
C PHE A 26 -13.91 20.88 -1.41
N ALA A 27 -13.39 20.07 -2.33
CA ALA A 27 -14.25 19.52 -3.35
C ALA A 27 -15.34 18.80 -2.57
N GLU A 28 -16.56 19.33 -2.56
CA GLU A 28 -17.73 18.58 -2.11
C GLU A 28 -17.68 17.27 -2.90
N LEU A 29 -17.33 16.17 -2.23
CA LEU A 29 -17.67 14.85 -2.70
C LEU A 29 -19.17 14.92 -2.99
N ASP A 30 -19.53 14.78 -4.25
CA ASP A 30 -20.91 14.88 -4.69
C ASP A 30 -21.74 13.92 -3.84
N LEU A 31 -22.73 14.45 -3.12
CA LEU A 31 -23.64 13.68 -2.28
C LEU A 31 -24.31 12.55 -3.06
N ASP A 32 -24.42 12.67 -4.39
CA ASP A 32 -24.92 11.62 -5.26
C ASP A 32 -23.95 10.43 -5.38
N THR A 33 -22.63 10.65 -5.27
CA THR A 33 -21.63 9.55 -5.19
C THR A 33 -21.72 8.81 -3.85
N LEU A 34 -21.96 9.52 -2.75
CA LEU A 34 -22.17 8.91 -1.42
C LEU A 34 -23.49 8.11 -1.33
N ARG A 35 -24.50 8.48 -2.12
CA ARG A 35 -25.80 7.78 -2.18
C ARG A 35 -25.72 6.43 -2.87
N ASP A 36 -24.94 6.31 -3.95
CA ASP A 36 -24.77 5.05 -4.67
C ASP A 36 -24.02 3.99 -3.83
N VAL A 37 -23.08 4.43 -2.98
CA VAL A 37 -22.31 3.53 -2.09
C VAL A 37 -23.17 3.04 -0.91
N ALA A 38 -23.98 3.91 -0.31
CA ALA A 38 -24.81 3.55 0.84
C ALA A 38 -25.95 2.55 0.51
N GLY A 39 -26.37 2.48 -0.76
CA GLY A 39 -27.40 1.54 -1.22
C GLY A 39 -26.95 0.06 -1.28
N GLY A 40 -25.64 -0.21 -1.21
CA GLY A 40 -25.07 -1.57 -1.31
C GLY A 40 -24.73 -2.25 0.02
N LEU A 41 -24.70 -1.52 1.14
CA LEU A 41 -24.27 -2.04 2.45
C LEU A 41 -25.47 -2.55 3.26
N GLY A 42 -26.11 -3.60 2.76
CA GLY A 42 -27.16 -4.34 3.46
C GLY A 42 -26.65 -5.68 3.99
N ASN A 43 -26.52 -5.77 5.33
CA ASN A 43 -26.36 -6.99 6.16
C ASN A 43 -24.99 -7.71 6.16
N GLU A 44 -24.24 -7.53 7.25
CA GLU A 44 -23.80 -8.58 8.21
C GLU A 44 -22.64 -8.03 9.07
N PHE A 45 -22.98 -7.44 10.22
CA PHE A 45 -22.02 -7.22 11.32
C PHE A 45 -22.25 -8.32 12.35
N ASP A 46 -21.46 -9.39 12.29
CA ASP A 46 -21.28 -10.33 13.41
C ASP A 46 -19.84 -10.24 13.90
N SER A 47 -19.66 -9.61 15.06
CA SER A 47 -18.38 -9.40 15.73
C SER A 47 -18.16 -10.43 16.83
N SER A 48 -18.26 -11.73 16.53
CA SER A 48 -18.03 -12.78 17.53
C SER A 48 -17.07 -13.89 17.08
N GLY A 49 -15.79 -13.70 17.44
CA GLY A 49 -14.96 -14.78 17.99
C GLY A 49 -13.90 -15.39 17.09
N TYR A 50 -12.65 -14.94 17.24
CA TYR A 50 -11.47 -15.77 16.97
C TYR A 50 -10.36 -15.55 18.03
N PRO A 51 -9.56 -16.60 18.30
CA PRO A 51 -8.74 -16.69 19.50
C PRO A 51 -7.45 -15.88 19.37
N THR A 52 -7.08 -15.20 20.45
CA THR A 52 -5.73 -14.69 20.69
C THR A 52 -4.81 -15.88 20.96
N ASP A 53 -4.03 -16.28 19.96
CA ASP A 53 -3.00 -17.30 20.14
C ASP A 53 -1.60 -16.69 20.24
N GLU A 54 -0.78 -17.41 20.99
CA GLU A 54 0.33 -16.91 21.79
C GLU A 54 1.66 -16.71 21.02
N GLY A 55 2.38 -15.66 21.37
CA GLY A 55 3.83 -15.72 21.66
C GLY A 55 4.79 -16.22 20.57
N GLY A 56 4.89 -15.51 19.44
CA GLY A 56 6.06 -15.59 18.55
C GLY A 56 7.13 -14.56 18.93
N SER A 57 8.19 -14.99 19.63
CA SER A 57 9.36 -14.17 19.95
C SER A 57 10.13 -13.80 18.66
N TYR A 58 9.90 -12.61 18.12
CA TYR A 58 10.75 -12.06 17.06
C TYR A 58 12.07 -11.58 17.66
N GLY A 59 13.17 -12.08 17.09
CA GLY A 59 14.53 -11.76 17.51
C GLY A 59 14.85 -10.28 17.32
N ASP A 60 15.41 -9.71 18.38
CA ASP A 60 16.11 -8.43 18.45
C ASP A 60 17.12 -8.29 17.29
N PHE A 61 16.78 -7.49 16.27
CA PHE A 61 17.69 -7.04 15.21
C PHE A 61 18.11 -5.58 15.45
N GLY A 62 18.85 -5.37 16.53
CA GLY A 62 19.69 -4.18 16.72
C GLY A 62 20.92 -4.22 15.80
N GLY A 63 20.76 -3.80 14.54
CA GLY A 63 21.88 -3.57 13.62
C GLY A 63 22.55 -2.22 13.87
N ASP A 64 23.67 -2.25 14.59
CA ASP A 64 24.62 -1.14 14.78
C ASP A 64 25.26 -0.73 13.43
N PHE A 65 25.04 0.51 13.00
CA PHE A 65 25.65 1.06 11.78
C PHE A 65 27.11 1.46 12.04
N GLY A 66 27.99 0.47 12.08
CA GLY A 66 29.44 0.63 12.14
C GLY A 66 30.09 0.46 10.76
N SER A 67 30.65 1.53 10.21
CA SER A 67 31.53 1.49 9.03
C SER A 67 32.79 0.67 9.32
N GLY A 68 32.91 -0.52 8.71
CA GLY A 68 34.04 -1.43 8.89
C GLY A 68 34.56 -2.00 7.57
N GLU A 69 35.85 -1.79 7.33
CA GLU A 69 36.61 -2.22 6.15
C GLU A 69 36.58 -3.75 5.94
N LEU A 70 36.33 -4.17 4.70
CA LEU A 70 36.35 -5.57 4.27
C LEU A 70 37.79 -6.06 4.09
N ASN A 71 38.19 -7.07 4.87
CA ASN A 71 39.26 -8.00 4.52
C ASN A 71 38.78 -9.44 4.77
N GLY A 72 39.20 -10.32 3.86
CA GLY A 72 38.68 -11.69 3.64
C GLY A 72 38.61 -12.61 4.84
N GLU A 73 37.79 -13.65 4.74
CA GLU A 73 38.22 -14.99 4.29
C GLU A 73 36.98 -15.89 4.09
N LEU A 74 36.94 -16.58 2.95
CA LEU A 74 35.98 -17.64 2.64
C LEU A 74 36.19 -18.81 3.62
N ASN A 75 35.12 -19.28 4.26
CA ASN A 75 35.11 -20.62 4.84
C ASN A 75 33.82 -21.35 4.47
N VAL A 76 33.99 -22.40 3.67
CA VAL A 76 32.95 -23.30 3.18
C VAL A 76 32.82 -24.43 4.20
N GLY A 77 31.74 -24.41 4.99
CA GLY A 77 31.41 -25.46 5.94
C GLY A 77 29.94 -25.85 5.77
N GLY A 78 29.70 -26.92 5.03
CA GLY A 78 28.38 -27.51 4.89
C GLY A 78 28.02 -28.36 6.11
N ASP A 79 26.80 -28.21 6.58
CA ASP A 79 26.13 -29.18 7.44
C ASP A 79 24.69 -29.37 6.93
N THR A 80 24.46 -30.56 6.36
CA THR A 80 23.16 -31.05 5.93
C THR A 80 22.34 -31.48 7.15
N MET A 81 21.30 -30.72 7.51
CA MET A 81 20.28 -31.19 8.45
C MET A 81 19.30 -32.13 7.73
N SER A 82 19.45 -33.42 8.03
CA SER A 82 18.49 -34.48 7.72
C SER A 82 17.24 -34.32 8.60
N GLN A 83 16.15 -33.81 8.05
CA GLN A 83 14.83 -33.86 8.70
C GLN A 83 14.23 -35.25 8.52
N SER A 84 14.06 -35.96 9.64
CA SER A 84 13.30 -37.20 9.75
C SER A 84 11.80 -36.89 9.62
N GLY A 85 11.20 -37.28 8.50
CA GLY A 85 9.76 -37.21 8.29
C GLY A 85 9.00 -38.12 9.24
N GLY A 86 8.25 -37.52 10.17
CA GLY A 86 7.23 -38.17 10.96
C GLY A 86 5.95 -38.31 10.14
N ASP A 87 5.60 -39.55 9.83
CA ASP A 87 4.34 -40.00 9.24
C ASP A 87 3.17 -39.68 10.20
N MET A 88 2.48 -38.57 9.95
CA MET A 88 1.22 -38.24 10.60
C MET A 88 0.08 -38.73 9.70
N GLY A 89 -0.49 -39.87 10.07
CA GLY A 89 -1.62 -40.49 9.38
C GLY A 89 -2.80 -39.54 9.22
N ALA A 90 -3.18 -39.31 7.98
CA ALA A 90 -4.41 -38.62 7.63
C ALA A 90 -5.63 -39.43 8.12
N PRO A 91 -6.67 -38.77 8.65
CA PRO A 91 -7.91 -39.44 9.02
C PRO A 91 -8.61 -40.03 7.78
N ASP A 92 -9.06 -41.28 7.92
CA ASP A 92 -9.85 -42.01 6.94
C ASP A 92 -11.12 -41.23 6.56
N GLY A 93 -11.12 -40.61 5.39
CA GLY A 93 -12.29 -39.98 4.78
C GLY A 93 -12.08 -39.77 3.29
N PHE A 94 -12.93 -40.40 2.48
CA PHE A 94 -12.95 -40.40 1.00
C PHE A 94 -11.97 -41.34 0.29
N ARG A 95 -12.27 -42.64 0.35
CA ARG A 95 -11.86 -43.59 -0.69
C ARG A 95 -12.72 -43.36 -1.94
N TYR A 96 -12.10 -42.87 -3.02
CA TYR A 96 -12.70 -42.92 -4.36
C TYR A 96 -12.76 -44.36 -4.84
N ASP A 97 -13.96 -44.87 -5.09
CA ASP A 97 -14.17 -46.16 -5.74
C ASP A 97 -14.03 -45.99 -7.26
N ILE A 98 -12.88 -46.41 -7.81
CA ILE A 98 -12.57 -46.35 -9.26
C ILE A 98 -13.22 -47.55 -10.01
N ALA A 99 -14.03 -48.38 -9.35
CA ALA A 99 -14.49 -49.65 -9.93
C ALA A 99 -15.74 -49.56 -10.82
N THR A 100 -16.46 -48.43 -10.92
CA THR A 100 -17.73 -48.39 -11.68
C THR A 100 -17.62 -47.85 -13.10
N GLY A 101 -16.53 -47.15 -13.48
CA GLY A 101 -16.34 -46.70 -14.86
C GLY A 101 -17.42 -45.74 -15.40
N ASP A 102 -18.27 -45.20 -14.53
CA ASP A 102 -19.20 -44.14 -14.91
C ASP A 102 -18.45 -42.81 -14.97
N PRO A 103 -18.53 -42.05 -16.08
CA PRO A 103 -17.93 -40.73 -16.16
C PRO A 103 -18.55 -39.85 -15.07
N TYR A 104 -17.70 -39.15 -14.34
CA TYR A 104 -18.11 -38.16 -13.35
C TYR A 104 -18.99 -37.12 -14.05
N ASP A 105 -20.30 -37.17 -13.78
CA ASP A 105 -21.26 -36.19 -14.27
C ASP A 105 -21.17 -34.95 -13.38
N ALA A 106 -20.26 -34.06 -13.77
CA ALA A 106 -20.02 -32.81 -13.04
C ALA A 106 -21.31 -31.95 -12.98
N ASP A 107 -22.18 -32.06 -13.98
CA ASP A 107 -23.43 -31.32 -14.03
C ASP A 107 -24.40 -31.84 -12.96
N ALA A 108 -24.51 -33.17 -12.77
CA ALA A 108 -25.32 -33.74 -11.71
C ALA A 108 -24.79 -33.42 -10.29
N ALA A 109 -23.47 -33.30 -10.12
CA ALA A 109 -22.87 -32.89 -8.84
C ALA A 109 -23.14 -31.40 -8.54
N ILE A 110 -23.07 -30.54 -9.56
CA ILE A 110 -23.43 -29.11 -9.45
C ILE A 110 -24.92 -28.99 -9.11
N GLU A 111 -25.79 -29.74 -9.80
CA GLU A 111 -27.24 -29.69 -9.57
C GLU A 111 -27.64 -30.21 -8.18
N ALA A 112 -26.90 -31.17 -7.61
CA ALA A 112 -27.11 -31.66 -6.25
C ALA A 112 -26.57 -30.70 -5.16
N MET A 113 -25.66 -29.79 -5.51
CA MET A 113 -25.14 -28.76 -4.62
C MET A 113 -25.99 -27.48 -4.63
N LEU A 114 -26.83 -27.28 -5.64
CA LEU A 114 -27.81 -26.21 -5.63
C LEU A 114 -28.85 -26.50 -4.54
N PRO A 115 -29.04 -25.61 -3.55
CA PRO A 115 -30.13 -25.78 -2.60
C PRO A 115 -31.45 -25.91 -3.39
N PRO A 116 -32.40 -26.74 -2.94
CA PRO A 116 -33.68 -26.88 -3.61
C PRO A 116 -34.28 -25.48 -3.83
N ALA A 117 -34.76 -25.21 -5.04
CA ALA A 117 -35.24 -23.92 -5.51
C ALA A 117 -36.55 -23.45 -4.81
N GLU A 118 -36.60 -23.51 -3.48
CA GLU A 118 -37.49 -22.71 -2.65
C GLU A 118 -36.83 -21.36 -2.35
N TYR A 119 -36.34 -20.69 -3.40
CA TYR A 119 -36.24 -19.24 -3.31
C TYR A 119 -37.65 -18.72 -3.53
N ASP A 120 -38.21 -18.13 -2.46
CA ASP A 120 -39.42 -17.34 -2.56
C ASP A 120 -39.11 -16.17 -3.52
N GLU A 121 -39.42 -16.36 -4.82
CA GLU A 121 -39.26 -15.34 -5.85
C GLU A 121 -40.25 -14.19 -5.68
N THR A 122 -40.96 -14.08 -4.55
CA THR A 122 -41.63 -12.82 -4.24
C THR A 122 -40.54 -11.74 -4.23
N PRO A 123 -40.59 -10.78 -5.17
CA PRO A 123 -39.68 -9.65 -5.12
C PRO A 123 -39.85 -9.05 -3.74
N ILE A 124 -38.75 -8.91 -3.00
CA ILE A 124 -38.77 -8.06 -1.82
C ILE A 124 -39.09 -6.68 -2.36
N GLU A 125 -40.37 -6.30 -2.32
CA GLU A 125 -40.81 -4.93 -2.55
C GLU A 125 -40.28 -4.12 -1.37
N ILE A 126 -39.01 -3.72 -1.46
CA ILE A 126 -38.47 -2.68 -0.62
C ILE A 126 -39.23 -1.43 -1.05
N ASP A 127 -40.24 -1.06 -0.29
CA ASP A 127 -40.94 0.19 -0.49
C ASP A 127 -39.94 1.32 -0.19
N ALA A 128 -39.30 1.82 -1.25
CA ALA A 128 -38.35 2.91 -1.16
C ALA A 128 -38.99 4.22 -0.64
N THR A 129 -40.33 4.26 -0.50
CA THR A 129 -41.03 5.39 0.12
C THR A 129 -41.11 5.31 1.64
N ASP A 130 -40.78 4.16 2.25
CA ASP A 130 -40.81 3.97 3.71
C ASP A 130 -39.45 4.18 4.41
N VAL A 131 -38.36 4.38 3.65
CA VAL A 131 -37.04 4.70 4.21
C VAL A 131 -36.84 6.21 4.19
N GLU A 132 -37.28 6.87 5.26
CA GLU A 132 -36.93 8.28 5.49
C GLU A 132 -35.39 8.40 5.57
N PRO A 133 -34.74 9.24 4.75
CA PRO A 133 -33.30 9.43 4.80
C PRO A 133 -32.92 9.90 6.20
N ARG A 134 -32.17 9.08 6.95
CA ARG A 134 -31.59 9.55 8.20
C ARG A 134 -30.41 10.46 7.87
N GLU A 135 -30.35 11.61 8.53
CA GLU A 135 -29.13 12.41 8.52
C GLU A 135 -28.04 11.66 9.30
N LEU A 136 -26.88 11.48 8.69
CA LEU A 136 -25.71 10.89 9.34
C LEU A 136 -25.11 11.91 10.32
N SER A 137 -24.70 11.47 11.51
CA SER A 137 -23.93 12.33 12.42
C SER A 137 -22.56 12.65 11.81
N ALA A 138 -21.91 13.71 12.29
CA ALA A 138 -20.59 14.08 11.80
C ALA A 138 -19.55 12.96 12.06
N GLU A 139 -19.68 12.26 13.18
CA GLU A 139 -18.84 11.11 13.53
C GLU A 139 -19.07 9.92 12.59
N GLU A 140 -20.33 9.65 12.21
CA GLU A 140 -20.65 8.60 11.23
C GLU A 140 -20.09 8.94 9.85
N GLN A 141 -20.21 10.20 9.42
CA GLN A 141 -19.62 10.67 8.16
C GLN A 141 -18.10 10.55 8.17
N PHE A 142 -17.45 10.90 9.29
CA PHE A 142 -16.00 10.75 9.44
C PHE A 142 -15.58 9.28 9.39
N ALA A 143 -16.28 8.38 10.10
CA ALA A 143 -15.98 6.95 10.05
C ALA A 143 -16.14 6.37 8.65
N ILE A 144 -17.20 6.78 7.92
CA ILE A 144 -17.37 6.40 6.51
C ILE A 144 -16.23 6.94 5.67
N GLN A 145 -15.84 8.21 5.81
CA GLN A 145 -14.71 8.77 5.03
C GLN A 145 -13.39 8.04 5.29
N VAL A 146 -13.11 7.68 6.55
CA VAL A 146 -11.93 6.87 6.90
C VAL A 146 -12.00 5.51 6.23
N ASP A 147 -13.15 4.82 6.32
CA ASP A 147 -13.37 3.52 5.69
C ASP A 147 -13.23 3.60 4.16
N LEU A 148 -13.82 4.60 3.52
CA LEU A 148 -13.66 4.86 2.08
C LEU A 148 -12.19 5.04 1.72
N LEU A 149 -11.42 5.83 2.47
CA LEU A 149 -10.01 6.06 2.15
C LEU A 149 -9.13 4.82 2.36
N GLN A 150 -9.46 3.98 3.33
CA GLN A 150 -8.64 2.82 3.70
C GLN A 150 -9.02 1.54 2.93
N HIS A 151 -10.32 1.32 2.73
CA HIS A 151 -10.90 0.05 2.33
C HIS A 151 -11.65 0.06 1.00
N HIS A 152 -11.87 1.19 0.31
CA HIS A 152 -12.63 1.13 -0.94
C HIS A 152 -11.95 0.19 -1.94
N GLN A 153 -12.65 -0.91 -2.22
CA GLN A 153 -12.33 -1.99 -3.17
C GLN A 153 -13.58 -2.35 -3.99
N ASP A 154 -14.24 -1.37 -4.62
CA ASP A 154 -15.13 -1.61 -5.77
C ASP A 154 -14.34 -1.83 -7.08
N LEU A 155 -15.01 -2.12 -8.20
CA LEU A 155 -14.36 -2.28 -9.51
C LEU A 155 -13.66 -1.00 -10.01
N ALA A 156 -13.98 0.16 -9.42
CA ALA A 156 -13.32 1.44 -9.69
C ALA A 156 -12.20 1.72 -8.70
N SER A 157 -11.97 0.84 -7.73
CA SER A 157 -11.06 1.09 -6.65
C SER A 157 -9.61 0.90 -7.08
N PRO A 158 -8.70 1.59 -6.40
CA PRO A 158 -7.31 1.57 -6.80
C PRO A 158 -6.74 0.15 -6.81
N ALA A 159 -5.86 -0.10 -7.78
CA ALA A 159 -5.03 -1.28 -7.76
C ALA A 159 -4.28 -1.36 -6.43
N LEU A 160 -4.41 -2.48 -5.73
CA LEU A 160 -3.75 -2.72 -4.45
C LEU A 160 -2.81 -3.91 -4.54
N LEU A 161 -1.65 -3.75 -3.91
CA LEU A 161 -0.65 -4.78 -3.72
C LEU A 161 -0.53 -5.08 -2.22
N ASN A 162 -0.72 -6.34 -1.85
CA ASN A 162 -0.64 -6.86 -0.50
C ASN A 162 0.70 -7.54 -0.32
N GLN A 163 1.56 -6.95 0.50
CA GLN A 163 2.89 -7.45 0.81
C GLN A 163 2.83 -8.92 1.28
N GLY A 164 3.76 -9.72 0.76
CA GLY A 164 3.96 -11.11 1.14
C GLY A 164 4.80 -11.26 2.41
N GLN A 165 5.70 -12.25 2.41
CA GLN A 165 6.54 -12.58 3.58
C GLN A 165 7.93 -11.92 3.53
N ILE A 166 8.04 -10.83 2.77
CA ILE A 166 9.30 -10.13 2.49
C ILE A 166 9.28 -8.77 3.19
N GLY A 167 10.43 -8.31 3.69
CA GLY A 167 10.57 -7.03 4.41
C GLY A 167 10.63 -5.80 3.49
N ASP A 168 9.92 -5.79 2.37
CA ASP A 168 9.94 -4.77 1.33
C ASP A 168 8.79 -3.76 1.44
N CYS A 169 8.35 -3.45 2.67
CA CYS A 169 7.12 -2.66 2.89
C CYS A 169 7.22 -1.25 2.32
N PHE A 170 8.46 -0.73 2.21
CA PHE A 170 8.75 0.54 1.58
C PHE A 170 8.48 0.54 0.07
N VAL A 171 8.65 -0.59 -0.62
CA VAL A 171 8.32 -0.76 -2.05
C VAL A 171 6.81 -0.85 -2.20
N VAL A 172 6.17 -1.77 -1.48
CA VAL A 172 4.73 -2.03 -1.60
C VAL A 172 3.90 -0.80 -1.24
N SER A 173 4.23 -0.10 -0.15
CA SER A 173 3.55 1.15 0.23
C SER A 173 3.73 2.24 -0.83
N THR A 174 4.92 2.34 -1.44
CA THR A 174 5.18 3.31 -2.52
C THR A 174 4.31 3.01 -3.74
N LEU A 175 4.27 1.75 -4.18
CA LEU A 175 3.45 1.31 -5.31
C LEU A 175 1.96 1.57 -5.04
N ASN A 176 1.45 1.20 -3.87
CA ASN A 176 0.06 1.42 -3.49
C ASN A 176 -0.28 2.92 -3.44
N THR A 177 0.61 3.76 -2.91
CA THR A 177 0.39 5.21 -2.85
C THR A 177 0.28 5.81 -4.24
N ILE A 178 1.15 5.40 -5.18
CA ILE A 178 1.08 5.87 -6.58
C ILE A 178 -0.22 5.35 -7.23
N ALA A 179 -0.49 4.05 -7.09
CA ALA A 179 -1.65 3.40 -7.69
C ALA A 179 -2.99 3.91 -7.15
N HIS A 180 -3.00 4.59 -5.99
CA HIS A 180 -4.19 5.17 -5.36
C HIS A 180 -4.93 6.19 -6.24
N THR A 181 -4.28 6.69 -7.30
CA THR A 181 -4.86 7.67 -8.23
C THR A 181 -4.88 7.14 -9.65
N PRO A 182 -5.87 7.51 -10.49
CA PRO A 182 -5.92 7.09 -11.89
C PRO A 182 -4.66 7.49 -12.68
N GLU A 183 -4.14 8.69 -12.45
CA GLU A 183 -2.92 9.21 -13.09
C GLU A 183 -1.68 8.42 -12.68
N GLY A 184 -1.56 8.09 -11.40
CA GLY A 184 -0.47 7.26 -10.90
C GLY A 184 -0.55 5.84 -11.43
N MET A 185 -1.73 5.22 -11.48
CA MET A 185 -1.85 3.89 -12.08
C MET A 185 -1.57 3.89 -13.59
N ALA A 186 -2.00 4.93 -14.31
CA ALA A 186 -1.64 5.10 -15.72
C ALA A 186 -0.11 5.24 -15.91
N TYR A 187 0.54 5.98 -15.01
CA TYR A 187 2.00 6.10 -14.98
C TYR A 187 2.66 4.74 -14.78
N LEU A 188 2.28 3.98 -13.75
CA LEU A 188 2.86 2.67 -13.45
C LEU A 188 2.66 1.68 -14.61
N ASN A 189 1.48 1.65 -15.22
CA ASN A 189 1.23 0.83 -16.42
C ASN A 189 2.15 1.21 -17.59
N SER A 190 2.46 2.50 -17.76
CA SER A 190 3.35 2.96 -18.83
C SER A 190 4.80 2.47 -18.69
N LEU A 191 5.21 2.09 -17.47
CA LEU A 191 6.53 1.53 -17.20
C LEU A 191 6.63 0.06 -17.63
N VAL A 192 5.51 -0.63 -17.83
CA VAL A 192 5.47 -2.08 -18.09
C VAL A 192 5.08 -2.36 -19.55
N THR A 193 5.96 -3.05 -20.28
CA THR A 193 5.72 -3.46 -21.67
C THR A 193 5.76 -4.99 -21.81
N PRO A 194 4.63 -5.65 -22.11
CA PRO A 194 4.61 -7.11 -22.28
C PRO A 194 5.46 -7.55 -23.48
N GLN A 195 6.17 -8.66 -23.33
CA GLN A 195 6.99 -9.28 -24.38
C GLN A 195 6.39 -10.59 -24.93
N GLY A 196 5.33 -11.11 -24.28
CA GLY A 196 4.77 -12.44 -24.54
C GLY A 196 5.27 -13.48 -23.54
N ASP A 197 4.62 -14.65 -23.49
CA ASP A 197 5.01 -15.80 -22.65
C ASP A 197 5.21 -15.49 -21.14
N GLY A 198 4.52 -14.48 -20.61
CA GLY A 198 4.66 -14.05 -19.22
C GLY A 198 5.91 -13.20 -18.92
N ALA A 199 6.65 -12.77 -19.96
CA ALA A 199 7.78 -11.86 -19.83
C ALA A 199 7.37 -10.39 -20.07
N TYR A 200 8.03 -9.48 -19.35
CA TYR A 200 7.78 -8.05 -19.39
C TYR A 200 9.10 -7.28 -19.38
N HIS A 201 9.18 -6.23 -20.20
CA HIS A 201 10.18 -5.18 -20.03
C HIS A 201 9.60 -4.13 -19.11
N VAL A 202 10.35 -3.79 -18.06
CA VAL A 202 9.99 -2.75 -17.10
C VAL A 202 11.00 -1.64 -17.19
N THR A 203 10.54 -0.39 -17.32
CA THR A 203 11.42 0.79 -17.28
C THR A 203 11.52 1.28 -15.84
N LEU A 204 12.71 1.15 -15.26
CA LEU A 204 13.08 1.71 -13.95
C LEU A 204 14.17 2.77 -14.15
N PHE A 205 14.60 3.43 -13.08
CA PHE A 205 15.58 4.50 -13.13
C PHE A 205 16.72 4.21 -12.16
N GLY A 206 17.96 4.27 -12.66
CA GLY A 206 19.13 4.08 -11.82
C GLY A 206 19.39 5.30 -10.92
N ALA A 207 20.36 5.17 -10.02
CA ALA A 207 20.78 6.27 -9.14
C ALA A 207 21.29 7.53 -9.90
N ASP A 208 21.65 7.40 -11.17
CA ASP A 208 22.01 8.51 -12.07
C ASP A 208 20.80 9.17 -12.74
N GLY A 209 19.59 8.72 -12.42
CA GLY A 209 18.33 9.16 -13.01
C GLY A 209 18.14 8.71 -14.46
N GLN A 210 18.99 7.81 -14.99
CA GLN A 210 18.83 7.30 -16.34
C GLN A 210 17.87 6.10 -16.37
N PRO A 211 16.99 6.02 -17.39
CA PRO A 211 16.10 4.88 -17.53
C PRO A 211 16.88 3.61 -17.84
N THR A 212 16.50 2.53 -17.19
CA THR A 212 17.05 1.17 -17.33
C THR A 212 15.90 0.22 -17.63
N THR A 213 16.05 -0.60 -18.67
CA THR A 213 15.08 -1.65 -18.96
C THR A 213 15.45 -2.94 -18.23
N VAL A 214 14.57 -3.38 -17.34
CA VAL A 214 14.67 -4.64 -16.60
C VAL A 214 13.74 -5.67 -17.24
N LEU A 215 14.28 -6.83 -17.61
CA LEU A 215 13.48 -7.96 -18.09
C LEU A 215 13.06 -8.81 -16.90
N VAL A 216 11.74 -8.93 -16.69
CA VAL A 216 11.16 -9.82 -15.67
C VAL A 216 10.29 -10.87 -16.33
N ALA A 217 10.29 -12.08 -15.77
CA ALA A 217 9.40 -13.16 -16.16
C ALA A 217 8.51 -13.53 -14.97
N MET A 218 7.21 -13.56 -15.20
CA MET A 218 6.21 -14.01 -14.24
C MET A 218 5.82 -15.44 -14.57
N ASP A 219 5.74 -16.31 -13.56
CA ASP A 219 5.24 -17.66 -13.77
C ASP A 219 3.71 -17.58 -14.01
N PRO A 220 3.20 -17.98 -15.19
CA PRO A 220 1.78 -17.94 -15.46
C PRO A 220 0.95 -18.92 -14.60
N ASN A 221 1.60 -19.90 -13.95
CA ASN A 221 0.94 -20.94 -13.15
C ASN A 221 1.33 -20.93 -11.67
N GLY A 222 2.25 -20.06 -11.26
CA GLY A 222 2.85 -20.07 -9.93
C GLY A 222 2.37 -18.91 -9.07
N PRO A 223 2.29 -19.07 -7.73
CA PRO A 223 2.27 -17.91 -6.85
C PRO A 223 3.52 -17.07 -7.16
N TYR A 224 3.42 -15.74 -7.06
CA TYR A 224 4.48 -14.78 -7.41
C TYR A 224 5.78 -14.85 -6.55
N GLY A 225 6.04 -16.01 -5.95
CA GLY A 225 7.05 -16.24 -4.92
C GLY A 225 6.55 -15.77 -3.55
N SER A 226 7.48 -15.46 -2.66
CA SER A 226 7.19 -14.80 -1.38
C SER A 226 6.86 -13.31 -1.52
N GLY A 227 6.90 -12.76 -2.75
CA GLY A 227 6.57 -11.37 -3.06
C GLY A 227 5.10 -11.05 -2.84
N ALA A 228 4.72 -9.81 -3.11
CA ALA A 228 3.37 -9.36 -2.87
C ALA A 228 2.35 -9.97 -3.84
N SER A 229 1.09 -9.89 -3.44
CA SER A 229 -0.09 -10.41 -4.17
C SER A 229 -1.11 -9.30 -4.38
N GLY A 230 -1.92 -9.38 -5.44
CA GLY A 230 -2.89 -8.33 -5.76
C GLY A 230 -2.80 -7.95 -7.24
N ASP A 231 -2.75 -6.65 -7.52
CA ASP A 231 -2.67 -6.15 -8.90
C ASP A 231 -1.42 -6.69 -9.64
N PRO A 232 -1.59 -7.28 -10.83
CA PRO A 232 -0.49 -7.92 -11.55
C PRO A 232 0.56 -6.92 -12.05
N THR A 233 0.19 -5.70 -12.44
CA THR A 233 1.15 -4.66 -12.85
C THR A 233 2.03 -4.28 -11.67
N LEU A 234 1.44 -4.10 -10.49
CA LEU A 234 2.19 -3.75 -9.27
C LEU A 234 3.15 -4.88 -8.87
N ALA A 235 2.72 -6.14 -8.92
CA ALA A 235 3.59 -7.29 -8.65
C ALA A 235 4.77 -7.40 -9.66
N ILE A 236 4.54 -7.06 -10.94
CA ILE A 236 5.60 -7.00 -11.97
C ILE A 236 6.63 -5.92 -11.63
N LEU A 237 6.17 -4.75 -11.18
CA LEU A 237 7.03 -3.63 -10.79
C LEU A 237 7.84 -3.93 -9.54
N GLU A 238 7.23 -4.50 -8.50
CA GLU A 238 7.91 -4.95 -7.29
C GLU A 238 9.06 -5.91 -7.64
N ARG A 239 8.78 -6.93 -8.45
CA ARG A 239 9.79 -7.89 -8.91
C ARG A 239 10.90 -7.22 -9.72
N ALA A 240 10.57 -6.24 -10.56
CA ALA A 240 11.54 -5.52 -11.36
C ALA A 240 12.49 -4.67 -10.48
N ILE A 241 11.95 -4.01 -9.45
CA ILE A 241 12.74 -3.23 -8.49
C ILE A 241 13.72 -4.14 -7.78
N GLY A 242 13.25 -5.28 -7.26
CA GLY A 242 14.14 -6.28 -6.65
C GLY A 242 15.24 -6.74 -7.62
N THR A 243 14.85 -7.07 -8.86
CA THR A 243 15.79 -7.50 -9.92
C THR A 243 16.85 -6.45 -10.25
N MET A 244 16.50 -5.16 -10.17
CA MET A 244 17.44 -4.07 -10.45
C MET A 244 18.55 -3.97 -9.39
N HIS A 245 18.23 -4.25 -8.13
CA HIS A 245 19.17 -4.09 -7.00
C HIS A 245 19.95 -5.36 -6.66
N GLY A 246 19.54 -6.54 -7.14
CA GLY A 246 20.16 -7.83 -6.80
C GLY A 246 20.62 -8.63 -8.01
N PRO A 247 21.69 -9.45 -7.89
CA PRO A 247 21.98 -10.47 -8.88
C PRO A 247 20.84 -11.50 -8.95
N PHE A 248 20.60 -12.10 -10.12
CA PHE A 248 19.74 -13.27 -10.25
C PHE A 248 20.40 -14.49 -9.56
N ASP A 249 20.30 -14.60 -8.24
CA ASP A 249 20.69 -15.81 -7.52
C ASP A 249 19.49 -16.47 -6.81
N SER A 250 19.75 -17.45 -5.94
CA SER A 250 18.79 -18.47 -5.51
C SER A 250 17.66 -18.00 -4.60
N MET A 251 17.73 -16.83 -3.97
CA MET A 251 16.58 -16.24 -3.28
C MET A 251 15.74 -15.33 -4.21
N GLY A 252 16.19 -15.17 -5.46
CA GLY A 252 15.44 -14.51 -6.52
C GLY A 252 15.49 -12.99 -6.41
N ALA A 253 14.80 -12.32 -7.33
CA ALA A 253 14.77 -10.88 -7.45
C ALA A 253 14.54 -10.11 -6.13
N TYR A 254 13.87 -10.69 -5.14
CA TYR A 254 13.45 -9.96 -3.94
C TYR A 254 14.52 -9.80 -2.86
N ASP A 255 15.65 -10.49 -2.95
CA ASP A 255 16.66 -10.51 -1.88
C ASP A 255 17.23 -9.14 -1.54
N SER A 256 17.38 -8.33 -2.58
CA SER A 256 17.91 -6.97 -2.51
C SER A 256 16.97 -6.00 -1.79
N ILE A 257 15.67 -6.30 -1.72
CA ILE A 257 14.65 -5.46 -1.08
C ILE A 257 14.06 -6.10 0.19
N ALA A 258 14.44 -7.33 0.52
CA ALA A 258 13.90 -8.08 1.64
C ALA A 258 14.32 -7.56 3.03
N ASN A 259 15.40 -6.79 3.10
CA ASN A 259 16.01 -6.36 4.36
C ASN A 259 15.68 -4.90 4.72
N GLY A 260 14.52 -4.42 4.27
CA GLY A 260 14.09 -3.04 4.44
C GLY A 260 14.75 -2.08 3.44
N GLY A 261 14.35 -0.82 3.54
CA GLY A 261 14.76 0.23 2.62
C GLY A 261 14.02 1.52 2.93
N ARG A 262 14.12 2.51 2.05
CA ARG A 262 13.45 3.80 2.23
C ARG A 262 12.50 4.09 1.08
N PRO A 263 11.27 4.58 1.33
CA PRO A 263 10.31 4.79 0.25
C PRO A 263 10.80 5.75 -0.85
N TYR A 264 11.57 6.80 -0.51
CA TYR A 264 12.13 7.68 -1.55
C TYR A 264 13.08 6.95 -2.51
N GLU A 265 13.70 5.84 -2.11
CA GLU A 265 14.57 5.03 -2.99
C GLU A 265 13.69 4.30 -4.02
N ALA A 266 12.64 3.63 -3.57
CA ALA A 266 11.65 3.02 -4.46
C ALA A 266 10.97 4.05 -5.39
N MET A 267 10.69 5.26 -4.90
CA MET A 267 10.15 6.34 -5.74
C MET A 267 11.17 6.77 -6.82
N ASN A 268 12.45 6.91 -6.46
CA ASN A 268 13.50 7.24 -7.42
C ASN A 268 13.68 6.12 -8.46
N ASP A 269 13.60 4.85 -8.04
CA ASP A 269 13.64 3.69 -8.94
C ASP A 269 12.49 3.70 -9.96
N LEU A 270 11.36 4.27 -9.57
CA LEU A 270 10.18 4.49 -10.42
C LEU A 270 10.26 5.81 -11.21
N GLY A 271 11.35 6.57 -11.13
CA GLY A 271 11.54 7.81 -11.89
C GLY A 271 10.84 9.04 -11.32
N LEU A 272 10.34 8.97 -10.09
CA LEU A 272 9.77 10.13 -9.40
C LEU A 272 10.89 11.02 -8.86
N PHE A 273 10.62 12.32 -8.77
CA PHE A 273 11.47 13.21 -7.98
C PHE A 273 11.11 13.05 -6.51
N ALA A 274 11.91 12.31 -5.74
CA ALA A 274 11.62 12.01 -4.35
C ALA A 274 12.63 12.61 -3.37
N GLN A 275 12.13 13.03 -2.21
CA GLN A 275 12.92 13.57 -1.12
C GLN A 275 12.42 13.09 0.25
N PRO A 276 13.32 12.89 1.22
CA PRO A 276 12.91 12.68 2.59
C PRO A 276 12.30 13.95 3.18
N LEU A 277 11.27 13.80 4.00
CA LEU A 277 10.63 14.86 4.75
C LEU A 277 10.56 14.51 6.24
N GLU A 278 10.36 15.54 7.06
CA GLU A 278 9.91 15.37 8.44
C GLU A 278 8.50 14.76 8.45
N ALA A 279 8.22 13.90 9.43
CA ALA A 279 6.94 13.20 9.49
C ALA A 279 5.74 14.14 9.57
N SER A 280 5.79 15.21 10.37
CA SER A 280 4.73 16.22 10.47
C SER A 280 4.40 16.92 9.14
N ALA A 281 5.29 16.92 8.15
CA ALA A 281 4.96 17.45 6.82
C ALA A 281 3.83 16.66 6.14
N ALA A 282 3.61 15.40 6.55
CA ALA A 282 2.53 14.55 6.07
C ALA A 282 1.13 15.10 6.37
N LEU A 283 0.97 15.94 7.40
CA LEU A 283 -0.33 16.46 7.81
C LEU A 283 -0.91 17.51 6.86
N GLY A 284 -0.07 18.12 6.01
CA GLY A 284 -0.51 19.03 4.97
C GLY A 284 -0.89 18.34 3.66
N TYR A 285 -0.79 17.01 3.62
CA TYR A 285 -0.96 16.24 2.40
C TYR A 285 -2.44 15.98 2.10
N THR A 286 -2.80 16.26 0.86
CA THR A 286 -4.05 15.85 0.25
C THR A 286 -3.68 15.19 -1.07
N PRO A 287 -3.98 13.90 -1.31
CA PRO A 287 -3.71 13.28 -2.59
C PRO A 287 -4.43 14.08 -3.68
N ASP A 288 -3.67 14.74 -4.56
CA ASP A 288 -4.20 15.57 -5.64
C ASP A 288 -3.98 14.94 -7.03
N GLY A 289 -3.54 13.68 -7.06
CA GLY A 289 -3.27 12.94 -8.28
C GLY A 289 -1.81 12.92 -8.71
N VAL A 290 -0.94 13.77 -8.14
CA VAL A 290 0.48 13.86 -8.58
C VAL A 290 1.48 13.70 -7.46
N ASP A 291 1.12 14.06 -6.24
CA ASP A 291 1.98 13.82 -5.09
C ASP A 291 1.89 12.36 -4.60
N VAL A 292 2.99 11.88 -4.02
CA VAL A 292 3.13 10.53 -3.47
C VAL A 292 3.76 10.66 -2.11
N LEU A 293 3.10 10.19 -1.06
CA LEU A 293 3.60 10.31 0.30
C LEU A 293 3.52 8.97 1.05
N VAL A 294 4.67 8.55 1.58
CA VAL A 294 4.81 7.34 2.39
C VAL A 294 5.48 7.71 3.70
N VAL A 295 4.98 7.18 4.81
CA VAL A 295 5.54 7.40 6.16
C VAL A 295 6.08 6.09 6.73
N GLY A 296 7.10 6.17 7.58
CA GLY A 296 7.67 5.01 8.27
C GLY A 296 7.67 5.18 9.77
N THR A 297 7.20 4.18 10.49
CA THR A 297 7.17 4.17 11.96
C THR A 297 8.56 3.99 12.54
N ARG A 298 8.78 4.52 13.75
CA ARG A 298 9.98 4.17 14.54
C ARG A 298 9.84 2.73 15.06
N PRO A 299 10.95 1.97 15.24
CA PRO A 299 10.89 0.59 15.72
C PRO A 299 10.14 0.45 17.06
N ASP A 300 10.49 1.31 18.03
CA ASP A 300 10.04 1.19 19.42
C ASP A 300 9.27 2.43 19.89
N ALA A 301 8.56 3.12 18.98
CA ALA A 301 7.77 4.28 19.40
C ALA A 301 6.67 3.85 20.40
N PRO A 302 6.57 4.52 21.55
CA PRO A 302 5.48 4.24 22.49
C PRO A 302 4.14 4.60 21.84
N GLY A 303 3.12 3.76 22.05
CA GLY A 303 1.76 4.01 21.56
C GLY A 303 1.47 3.54 20.14
N LEU A 304 2.40 2.88 19.44
CA LEU A 304 2.13 2.31 18.11
C LEU A 304 0.91 1.38 18.12
N ALA A 305 0.85 0.46 19.10
CA ALA A 305 -0.24 -0.50 19.24
C ALA A 305 -1.60 0.16 19.53
N ASP A 306 -1.63 1.36 20.12
CA ASP A 306 -2.88 2.10 20.40
C ASP A 306 -3.60 2.51 19.10
N PHE A 307 -2.85 2.55 17.98
CA PHE A 307 -3.37 2.88 16.66
C PHE A 307 -3.31 1.72 15.66
N GLY A 308 -2.96 0.50 16.10
CA GLY A 308 -2.74 -0.62 15.19
C GLY A 308 -1.52 -0.46 14.27
N LEU A 309 -0.52 0.33 14.70
CA LEU A 309 0.73 0.49 13.97
C LEU A 309 1.76 -0.59 14.36
N VAL A 310 2.61 -0.92 13.39
CA VAL A 310 3.75 -1.83 13.52
C VAL A 310 5.02 -1.01 13.45
N GLY A 311 6.00 -1.29 14.31
CA GLY A 311 7.30 -0.61 14.31
C GLY A 311 8.16 -0.99 13.11
N SER A 312 9.02 -0.07 12.67
CA SER A 312 9.89 -0.26 11.48
C SER A 312 9.12 -0.61 10.20
N HIS A 313 7.90 -0.08 10.05
CA HIS A 313 7.01 -0.42 8.95
C HIS A 313 6.60 0.83 8.16
N ALA A 314 6.50 0.68 6.84
CA ALA A 314 6.07 1.75 5.95
C ALA A 314 4.56 1.68 5.70
N TYR A 315 3.94 2.85 5.57
CA TYR A 315 2.51 3.01 5.33
C TYR A 315 2.27 4.03 4.22
N SER A 316 1.31 3.74 3.35
CA SER A 316 0.80 4.71 2.37
C SER A 316 -0.01 5.78 3.08
N VAL A 317 0.23 7.06 2.77
CA VAL A 317 -0.67 8.15 3.20
C VAL A 317 -1.78 8.30 2.18
N VAL A 318 -2.99 7.90 2.56
CA VAL A 318 -4.18 7.95 1.68
C VAL A 318 -5.01 9.20 1.90
N GLY A 319 -4.75 9.97 2.95
CA GLY A 319 -5.40 11.26 3.14
C GLY A 319 -5.16 11.88 4.50
N SER A 320 -5.80 13.02 4.71
CA SER A 320 -5.91 13.66 6.02
C SER A 320 -7.32 14.23 6.19
N LEU A 321 -7.87 14.10 7.39
CA LEU A 321 -9.24 14.50 7.71
C LEU A 321 -9.25 15.25 9.04
N SER A 322 -10.14 16.24 9.20
CA SER A 322 -10.37 16.85 10.52
C SER A 322 -11.33 15.97 11.31
N ASP A 323 -10.96 15.59 12.53
CA ASP A 323 -11.88 14.95 13.47
C ASP A 323 -13.02 15.94 13.79
N PRO A 324 -14.29 15.56 13.59
CA PRO A 324 -15.43 16.44 13.79
C PRO A 324 -15.66 16.83 15.25
N SER A 325 -15.20 16.02 16.20
CA SER A 325 -15.40 16.21 17.64
C SER A 325 -14.35 17.12 18.28
N THR A 326 -13.11 17.06 17.79
CA THR A 326 -11.96 17.80 18.34
C THR A 326 -11.48 18.93 17.43
N GLY A 327 -11.76 18.84 16.13
CA GLY A 327 -11.17 19.71 15.11
C GLY A 327 -9.68 19.43 14.84
N GLU A 328 -9.12 18.35 15.40
CA GLU A 328 -7.73 17.96 15.17
C GLU A 328 -7.59 17.31 13.79
N MET A 329 -6.52 17.64 13.06
CA MET A 329 -6.19 16.95 11.82
C MET A 329 -5.70 15.53 12.12
N MET A 330 -6.20 14.57 11.36
CA MET A 330 -5.91 13.15 11.47
C MET A 330 -5.26 12.68 10.17
N LEU A 331 -4.17 11.94 10.27
CA LEU A 331 -3.52 11.29 9.15
C LEU A 331 -4.16 9.93 8.91
N ILE A 332 -4.60 9.68 7.67
CA ILE A 332 -5.24 8.42 7.28
C ILE A 332 -4.22 7.57 6.51
N LEU A 333 -4.02 6.34 6.99
CA LEU A 333 -2.96 5.45 6.51
C LEU A 333 -3.52 4.14 6.00
N GLN A 334 -2.82 3.55 5.03
CA GLN A 334 -3.07 2.20 4.56
C GLN A 334 -1.86 1.30 4.84
N ASN A 335 -2.14 0.13 5.41
CA ASN A 335 -1.14 -0.89 5.70
C ASN A 335 -0.85 -1.71 4.44
N PRO A 336 0.42 -1.84 3.99
CA PRO A 336 0.76 -2.61 2.80
C PRO A 336 0.47 -4.11 2.91
N TRP A 337 0.12 -4.65 4.08
CA TRP A 337 -0.31 -6.05 4.22
C TRP A 337 -1.74 -6.32 3.70
N GLY A 338 -2.51 -5.29 3.34
CA GLY A 338 -3.85 -5.44 2.78
C GLY A 338 -4.95 -5.88 3.75
N GLY A 339 -4.59 -6.15 5.02
CA GLY A 339 -5.52 -6.51 6.09
C GLY A 339 -5.90 -5.29 6.93
N GLU A 340 -5.74 -5.41 8.26
CA GLU A 340 -6.08 -4.34 9.19
C GLU A 340 -5.27 -3.07 8.92
N HIS A 341 -6.00 -1.96 8.75
CA HIS A 341 -5.45 -0.63 8.60
C HIS A 341 -5.39 0.08 9.96
N PRO A 342 -4.40 0.97 10.18
CA PRO A 342 -4.30 1.71 11.43
C PRO A 342 -5.52 2.59 11.65
N SER A 343 -5.87 2.87 12.91
CA SER A 343 -6.83 3.94 13.18
C SER A 343 -6.24 5.30 12.78
N PRO A 344 -7.09 6.33 12.52
CA PRO A 344 -6.61 7.66 12.16
C PRO A 344 -5.60 8.21 13.18
N ILE A 345 -4.47 8.76 12.71
CA ILE A 345 -3.40 9.21 13.59
C ILE A 345 -3.55 10.72 13.87
N PRO A 346 -3.72 11.15 15.14
CA PRO A 346 -3.79 12.57 15.46
C PRO A 346 -2.52 13.31 15.07
N ALA A 347 -2.65 14.53 14.56
CA ALA A 347 -1.54 15.42 14.23
C ALA A 347 -0.53 15.55 15.37
N SER A 348 -1.02 15.62 16.61
CA SER A 348 -0.19 15.70 17.81
C SER A 348 0.70 14.47 18.07
N GLN A 349 0.43 13.33 17.43
CA GLN A 349 1.18 12.08 17.58
C GLN A 349 2.14 11.77 16.41
N VAL A 350 2.08 12.52 15.30
CA VAL A 350 2.85 12.17 14.10
C VAL A 350 4.36 12.15 14.36
N ASP A 351 4.93 13.20 14.95
CA ASP A 351 6.37 13.28 15.19
C ASP A 351 6.88 12.33 16.30
N SER A 352 5.99 11.79 17.14
CA SER A 352 6.34 10.79 18.16
C SER A 352 6.38 9.38 17.58
N LEU A 353 5.43 9.05 16.70
CA LEU A 353 5.24 7.71 16.13
C LEU A 353 6.13 7.44 14.91
N PHE A 354 6.34 8.44 14.05
CA PHE A 354 7.03 8.27 12.77
C PHE A 354 8.49 8.73 12.81
N GLY A 355 9.34 7.95 12.16
CA GLY A 355 10.77 8.23 12.04
C GLY A 355 11.12 9.06 10.82
N TYR A 356 10.30 8.97 9.77
CA TYR A 356 10.52 9.65 8.50
C TYR A 356 9.23 9.73 7.67
N ALA A 357 9.22 10.64 6.71
CA ALA A 357 8.32 10.64 5.56
C ALA A 357 9.14 10.71 4.27
N SER A 358 8.58 10.23 3.17
CA SER A 358 9.14 10.37 1.82
C SER A 358 8.07 10.93 0.91
N HIS A 359 8.39 12.05 0.25
CA HIS A 359 7.50 12.70 -0.70
C HIS A 359 8.10 12.60 -2.10
N GLY A 360 7.32 12.09 -3.03
CA GLY A 360 7.61 12.01 -4.44
C GLY A 360 6.58 12.79 -5.25
N MET A 361 6.96 13.18 -6.46
CA MET A 361 6.04 13.73 -7.45
C MET A 361 6.13 12.93 -8.74
N LEU A 362 4.96 12.61 -9.32
CA LEU A 362 4.88 12.03 -10.66
C LEU A 362 5.51 12.98 -11.69
N PRO A 363 6.18 12.45 -12.73
CA PRO A 363 6.71 13.27 -13.81
C PRO A 363 5.60 14.11 -14.48
N SER A 364 5.90 15.38 -14.75
CA SER A 364 4.97 16.28 -15.42
C SER A 364 4.50 15.68 -16.76
N GLY A 365 3.19 15.53 -16.94
CA GLY A 365 2.58 14.97 -18.15
C GLY A 365 2.09 13.53 -18.02
N ALA A 366 2.38 12.84 -16.91
CA ALA A 366 1.93 11.47 -16.65
C ALA A 366 0.39 11.29 -16.76
N GLY A 367 -0.41 12.32 -16.46
CA GLY A 367 -1.88 12.27 -16.53
C GLY A 367 -2.53 12.85 -17.80
N THR A 368 -1.76 13.44 -18.74
CA THR A 368 -2.36 14.17 -19.89
C THR A 368 -2.45 13.36 -21.18
N GLY A 369 -2.27 12.04 -21.12
CA GLY A 369 -2.37 11.10 -22.25
C GLY A 369 -3.76 10.97 -22.89
N GLY A 370 -4.62 11.98 -22.76
CA GLY A 370 -5.86 12.11 -23.51
C GLY A 370 -5.57 12.23 -25.00
N THR A 371 -5.68 11.09 -25.69
CA THR A 371 -6.16 10.95 -27.07
C THR A 371 -6.00 12.21 -27.95
N SER A 372 -4.76 12.49 -28.39
CA SER A 372 -4.60 13.25 -29.62
C SER A 372 -5.06 12.36 -30.79
N GLY A 373 -6.37 12.34 -31.05
CA GLY A 373 -6.95 11.67 -32.21
C GLY A 373 -6.34 12.23 -33.49
N GLY A 374 -5.66 11.36 -34.23
CA GLY A 374 -5.20 11.58 -35.60
C GLY A 374 -6.16 10.98 -36.62
#